data_AF-A0A9P7QIQ1-F1
#
_entry.id   AF-A0A9P7QIQ1-F1
#
_cell.length_a   1.000
_cell.length_b   1.000
_cell.length_c   1.000
_cell.angle_alpha   90.00
_cell.angle_beta   90.00
_cell.angle_gamma   90.00
#
_symmetry.space_group_name_H-M   'P 1'
#
loop_
_entity.id
_entity.type
_entity.pdbx_description
1 polymer ?
#
loop_
_entity_poly.entity_id
_entity_poly.type
_entity_poly.pdbx_seq_one_letter_code
_entity_poly.pdbx_strand_id
1 'polypeptide(L)'
;MATRRIISSEKTILENDLHPEEKSNIAPAVPKHVIFKLLGFTFAMIVLPISSYFLTVHSVFKGNASLAGGLAALLANVVLISYVVVAMREDESERQDSPTKLDPKKNQ
;
A
#
# COMPACT_ATOMS: atom_id res chain seq x y z
N MET A 1 64.70 40.17 11.77
CA MET A 1 63.61 39.45 12.46
C MET A 1 62.34 39.66 11.67
N ALA A 2 61.76 38.60 11.09
CA ALA A 2 60.58 38.68 10.24
C ALA A 2 59.39 37.98 10.92
N THR A 3 58.33 38.72 11.19
CA THR A 3 57.04 38.21 11.69
C THR A 3 56.31 37.51 10.55
N ARG A 4 56.09 36.19 10.66
CA ARG A 4 55.17 35.49 9.75
C ARG A 4 53.73 35.72 10.21
N ARG A 5 52.99 36.46 9.40
CA ARG A 5 51.53 36.63 9.49
C ARG A 5 50.87 35.27 9.26
N ILE A 6 50.11 34.79 10.25
CA ILE A 6 49.27 33.60 10.13
C ILE A 6 48.16 33.92 9.12
N ILE A 7 48.16 33.18 8.01
CA ILE A 7 47.18 33.29 6.92
C ILE A 7 46.13 32.21 7.16
N SER A 8 44.88 32.66 7.34
CA SER A 8 43.65 32.07 6.80
C SER A 8 43.58 30.55 6.71
N SER A 9 43.18 29.88 7.79
CA SER A 9 42.76 28.47 7.74
C SER A 9 41.56 28.10 8.63
N GLU A 10 40.80 29.07 9.15
CA GLU A 10 39.74 28.80 10.14
C GLU A 10 38.30 29.07 9.62
N LYS A 11 38.09 28.98 8.30
CA LYS A 11 36.75 29.00 7.70
C LYS A 11 36.59 27.90 6.65
N THR A 12 36.63 26.63 7.07
CA THR A 12 36.42 25.51 6.13
C THR A 12 35.85 24.26 6.80
N ILE A 13 35.03 24.40 7.85
CA ILE A 13 34.32 23.24 8.42
C ILE A 13 32.84 23.50 8.74
N LEU A 14 32.33 24.71 8.46
CA LEU A 14 30.92 25.09 8.70
C LEU A 14 30.15 25.47 7.43
N GLU A 15 30.76 25.38 6.24
CA GLU A 15 30.13 25.81 4.98
C GLU A 15 29.75 24.65 4.03
N ASN A 16 29.88 23.39 4.47
CA ASN A 16 29.57 22.22 3.63
C ASN A 16 28.20 21.56 3.87
N ASP A 17 27.35 22.14 4.73
CA ASP A 17 25.96 21.71 4.91
C ASP A 17 24.99 22.39 3.94
N LEU A 18 25.50 23.12 2.93
CA LEU A 18 24.70 23.52 1.78
C LEU A 18 24.62 22.34 0.79
N HIS A 19 24.07 21.22 1.25
CA HIS A 19 23.49 20.26 0.33
C HIS A 19 22.43 21.03 -0.47
N PRO A 20 22.50 21.10 -1.81
CA PRO A 20 21.39 21.62 -2.58
C PRO A 20 20.16 20.85 -2.12
N GLU A 21 19.12 21.57 -1.72
CA GLU A 21 17.81 21.05 -1.32
C GLU A 21 17.31 20.05 -2.37
N GLU A 22 17.78 18.80 -2.29
CA GLU A 22 17.27 17.68 -3.05
C GLU A 22 15.86 17.50 -2.52
N LYS A 23 14.92 18.14 -3.22
CA LYS A 23 13.48 18.05 -2.95
C LYS A 23 13.19 16.61 -2.58
N SER A 24 12.82 16.40 -1.31
CA SER A 24 12.54 15.09 -0.77
C SER A 24 11.58 14.40 -1.72
N ASN A 25 12.00 13.30 -2.34
CA ASN A 25 11.16 12.64 -3.32
C ASN A 25 9.94 12.05 -2.59
N ILE A 26 8.84 12.80 -2.62
CA ILE A 26 7.55 12.48 -2.01
C ILE A 26 6.70 11.60 -2.93
N ALA A 27 7.24 11.12 -4.05
CA ALA A 27 6.55 10.15 -4.87
C ALA A 27 6.16 8.95 -3.98
N PRO A 28 4.91 8.47 -4.05
CA PRO A 28 4.47 7.36 -3.22
C PRO A 28 5.41 6.17 -3.40
N ALA A 29 6.10 5.79 -2.33
CA ALA A 29 7.01 4.64 -2.33
C ALA A 29 6.28 3.31 -2.56
N VAL A 30 4.95 3.31 -2.44
CA VAL A 30 4.08 2.16 -2.67
C VAL A 30 3.44 2.22 -4.07
N PRO A 31 3.49 1.13 -4.86
CA PRO A 31 2.88 1.09 -6.19
C PRO A 31 1.39 1.43 -6.16
N LYS A 32 0.93 2.25 -7.12
CA LYS A 32 -0.47 2.69 -7.22
C LYS A 32 -1.47 1.53 -7.25
N HIS A 33 -1.10 0.41 -7.87
CA HIS A 33 -1.92 -0.80 -7.92
C HIS A 33 -2.27 -1.32 -6.51
N VAL A 34 -1.30 -1.33 -5.60
CA VAL A 34 -1.48 -1.76 -4.21
C VAL A 34 -2.44 -0.84 -3.46
N ILE A 35 -2.35 0.47 -3.71
CA ILE A 35 -3.27 1.45 -3.10
C ILE A 35 -4.73 1.14 -3.50
N PHE A 36 -4.99 0.85 -4.78
CA PHE A 36 -6.33 0.49 -5.23
C PHE A 36 -6.81 -0.84 -4.64
N LYS A 37 -5.94 -1.84 -4.48
CA LYS A 37 -6.29 -3.09 -3.79
C LYS A 37 -6.70 -2.83 -2.34
N LEU A 38 -5.89 -2.09 -1.58
CA LEU A 38 -6.16 -1.79 -0.17
C LEU A 38 -7.48 -1.03 -0.01
N LEU A 39 -7.73 -0.05 -0.88
CA LEU A 39 -8.96 0.73 -0.87
C LEU A 39 -10.18 -0.12 -1.25
N GLY A 40 -10.06 -0.95 -2.29
CA GLY A 40 -11.13 -1.87 -2.70
C GLY A 40 -11.46 -2.89 -1.62
N PHE A 41 -10.44 -3.44 -0.96
CA PHE A 41 -10.64 -4.45 0.08
C PHE A 41 -11.30 -3.89 1.32
N THR A 42 -10.81 -2.73 1.79
CA THR A 42 -11.40 -2.06 2.96
C THR A 42 -12.85 -1.66 2.70
N PHE A 43 -13.15 -1.15 1.50
CA PHE A 43 -14.53 -0.86 1.11
C PHE A 43 -15.40 -2.13 1.07
N ALA A 44 -14.91 -3.21 0.45
CA ALA A 44 -15.64 -4.47 0.34
C ALA A 44 -15.97 -5.04 1.73
N MET A 45 -15.01 -5.05 2.67
CA MET A 45 -15.20 -5.59 4.01
C MET A 45 -16.28 -4.85 4.81
N ILE A 46 -16.48 -3.55 4.56
CA ILE A 46 -17.52 -2.75 5.22
C ILE A 46 -18.84 -2.88 4.47
N VAL A 47 -18.83 -2.69 3.15
CA VAL A 47 -20.06 -2.56 2.36
C VAL A 47 -20.76 -3.88 2.16
N LEU A 48 -20.06 -4.99 1.90
CA LEU A 48 -20.73 -6.28 1.65
C LEU A 48 -21.51 -6.81 2.87
N PRO A 49 -20.92 -6.92 4.08
CA PRO A 49 -21.64 -7.43 5.25
C PRO A 49 -22.77 -6.50 5.69
N ILE A 50 -22.54 -5.19 5.67
CA ILE A 50 -23.55 -4.19 6.05
C ILE A 50 -24.70 -4.16 5.04
N SER A 51 -24.38 -4.13 3.74
CA SER A 51 -25.41 -4.14 2.69
C SER A 51 -26.23 -5.42 2.76
N SER A 52 -25.58 -6.56 3.01
CA SER A 52 -26.31 -7.81 3.19
C SER A 52 -27.25 -7.77 4.38
N TYR A 53 -26.85 -7.18 5.51
CA TYR A 53 -27.74 -7.06 6.66
C TYR A 53 -29.00 -6.24 6.31
N PHE A 54 -28.84 -5.05 5.74
CA PHE A 54 -29.96 -4.19 5.41
C PHE A 54 -30.85 -4.76 4.29
N LEU A 55 -30.25 -5.41 3.30
CA LEU A 55 -31.02 -6.09 2.24
C LEU A 55 -31.83 -7.26 2.82
N THR A 56 -31.22 -8.10 3.65
CA THR A 56 -31.89 -9.30 4.19
C THR A 56 -32.95 -8.97 5.24
N VAL A 57 -32.73 -7.96 6.08
CA VAL A 57 -33.71 -7.53 7.10
C VAL A 57 -34.99 -6.98 6.45
N HIS A 58 -34.85 -6.28 5.32
CA HIS A 58 -35.96 -5.62 4.63
C HIS A 58 -36.67 -6.51 3.60
N SER A 59 -35.95 -7.43 2.93
CA SER A 59 -36.52 -8.26 1.86
C SER A 59 -36.93 -9.67 2.28
N VAL A 60 -36.15 -10.35 3.14
CA VAL A 60 -36.32 -11.79 3.41
C VAL A 60 -36.96 -12.06 4.78
N PHE A 61 -36.54 -11.31 5.81
CA PHE A 61 -36.90 -11.64 7.20
C PHE A 61 -37.94 -10.71 7.85
N LYS A 62 -38.57 -9.81 7.09
CA LYS A 62 -39.67 -8.90 7.55
C LYS A 62 -39.39 -8.25 8.93
N GLY A 63 -38.16 -7.80 9.17
CA GLY A 63 -37.78 -7.13 10.41
C GLY A 63 -37.17 -8.00 11.52
N ASN A 64 -37.00 -9.32 11.33
CA ASN A 64 -36.31 -10.17 12.32
C ASN A 64 -34.78 -9.94 12.28
N ALA A 65 -34.33 -8.96 13.06
CA ALA A 65 -32.93 -8.54 13.16
C ALA A 65 -31.97 -9.67 13.56
N SER A 66 -32.40 -10.65 14.36
CA SER A 66 -31.54 -11.78 14.77
C SER A 66 -31.22 -12.74 13.63
N LEU A 67 -32.18 -13.03 12.75
CA LEU A 67 -31.95 -13.89 11.57
C LEU A 67 -31.16 -13.15 10.49
N ALA A 68 -31.47 -11.88 10.25
CA ALA A 68 -30.71 -11.03 9.33
C ALA A 68 -29.27 -10.83 9.80
N GLY A 69 -29.07 -10.61 11.11
CA GLY A 69 -27.76 -10.50 11.73
C GLY A 69 -26.96 -11.81 11.65
N GLY A 70 -27.60 -12.95 11.89
CA GLY A 70 -26.97 -14.26 11.73
C GLY A 70 -26.51 -14.53 10.29
N LEU A 71 -27.35 -14.19 9.30
CA LEU A 71 -26.99 -14.31 7.88
C LEU A 71 -25.85 -13.35 7.52
N ALA A 72 -25.88 -12.11 8.02
CA ALA A 72 -24.80 -11.14 7.82
C ALA A 72 -23.47 -11.63 8.40
N ALA A 73 -23.46 -12.25 9.57
CA ALA A 73 -22.27 -12.85 10.17
C ALA A 73 -21.74 -14.02 9.33
N LEU A 74 -22.63 -14.84 8.77
CA LEU A 74 -22.27 -15.94 7.87
C LEU A 74 -21.63 -15.39 6.59
N LEU A 75 -22.20 -14.34 6.00
CA LEU A 75 -21.65 -13.68 4.82
C LEU A 75 -20.33 -12.96 5.09
N ALA A 76 -20.11 -12.41 6.30
CA ALA A 76 -18.81 -11.85 6.67
C ALA A 76 -17.69 -12.92 6.59
N ASN A 77 -17.97 -14.15 7.01
CA ASN A 77 -17.02 -15.26 6.86
C ASN A 77 -16.80 -15.66 5.39
N VAL A 78 -17.85 -15.60 4.55
CA VAL A 78 -17.71 -15.82 3.11
C VAL A 78 -16.84 -14.73 2.48
N VAL A 79 -17.02 -13.45 2.86
CA VAL A 79 -16.19 -12.34 2.41
C VAL A 79 -14.72 -12.56 2.82
N LEU A 80 -14.48 -13.00 4.06
CA LEU A 80 -13.13 -13.35 4.52
C LEU A 80 -12.50 -14.46 3.67
N ILE A 81 -13.23 -15.54 3.38
CA ILE A 81 -12.71 -16.63 2.53
C ILE A 81 -12.42 -16.09 1.11
N SER A 82 -13.33 -15.28 0.56
CA SER A 82 -13.13 -14.67 -0.76
C SER A 82 -11.91 -13.74 -0.81
N TYR A 83 -11.60 -13.01 0.28
CA TYR A 83 -10.34 -12.27 0.44
C TYR A 83 -9.15 -13.17 0.20
N VAL A 84 -9.12 -14.28 0.93
CA VAL A 84 -7.98 -15.20 0.89
C VAL A 84 -7.81 -15.76 -0.51
N VAL A 85 -8.91 -16.15 -1.17
CA VAL A 85 -8.86 -16.65 -2.55
C VAL A 85 -8.35 -15.58 -3.51
N VAL A 86 -8.88 -14.35 -3.46
CA VAL A 86 -8.43 -13.26 -4.34
C VAL A 86 -6.95 -12.96 -4.12
N ALA A 87 -6.51 -12.89 -2.86
CA ALA A 87 -5.11 -12.67 -2.52
C ALA A 87 -4.21 -13.78 -3.08
N MET A 88 -4.64 -15.05 -3.03
CA MET A 88 -3.91 -16.17 -3.61
C MET A 88 -3.82 -16.09 -5.14
N ARG A 89 -4.93 -15.77 -5.83
CA ARG A 89 -4.92 -15.64 -7.30
C ARG A 89 -4.08 -14.46 -7.77
N GLU A 90 -4.04 -13.40 -6.97
CA GLU A 90 -3.26 -12.22 -7.27
C GLU A 90 -1.76 -12.44 -7.04
N ASP A 91 -1.36 -13.22 -6.02
CA ASP A 91 0.03 -13.66 -5.84
C ASP A 91 0.53 -14.52 -7.02
N GLU A 92 -0.35 -15.36 -7.59
CA GLU A 92 -0.01 -16.15 -8.79
C GLU A 92 0.19 -15.28 -10.05
N SER A 93 -0.59 -14.20 -10.19
CA SER A 93 -0.54 -13.30 -11.35
C SER A 93 0.73 -12.44 -11.35
N GLU A 94 1.14 -11.92 -10.18
CA GLU A 94 2.40 -11.16 -10.04
C GLU A 94 3.64 -12.03 -10.32
N ARG A 95 3.58 -13.35 -10.05
CA ARG A 95 4.65 -14.30 -10.41
C ARG A 95 4.74 -14.54 -11.92
N GLN A 96 3.61 -14.64 -12.61
CA GLN A 96 3.57 -14.87 -14.06
C GLN A 96 3.97 -13.63 -14.87
N ASP A 97 3.69 -12.43 -14.36
CA ASP A 97 4.05 -11.15 -15.00
C ASP A 97 5.47 -10.66 -14.63
N SER A 98 6.33 -11.55 -14.16
CA SER A 98 7.78 -11.31 -14.10
C SER A 98 8.43 -11.85 -15.39
N PRO A 99 8.42 -11.13 -16.53
CA PRO A 99 9.34 -11.45 -17.60
C PRO A 99 10.72 -11.14 -17.03
N THR A 100 11.46 -12.20 -16.73
CA THR A 100 12.86 -12.33 -17.11
C THR A 100 13.47 -10.99 -17.56
N LYS A 101 13.94 -10.16 -16.60
CA LYS A 101 15.06 -9.27 -16.90
C LYS A 101 16.26 -10.18 -17.09
N LEU A 102 16.34 -10.82 -18.25
CA LEU A 102 17.61 -11.24 -18.82
C LEU A 102 18.35 -9.92 -19.06
N ASP A 103 19.31 -9.63 -18.19
CA ASP A 103 20.36 -8.66 -18.47
C ASP A 103 21.02 -9.01 -19.81
N PRO A 104 20.88 -8.21 -20.89
CA PRO A 104 21.77 -8.35 -22.02
C PRO A 104 22.90 -7.34 -21.84
N LYS A 105 24.12 -7.88 -21.80
CA LYS A 105 25.42 -7.20 -21.87
C LYS A 105 26.07 -6.81 -20.55
N LYS A 106 26.54 -7.85 -19.86
CA LYS A 106 27.94 -7.88 -19.44
C LYS A 106 28.73 -8.65 -20.52
N ASN A 107 29.72 -7.97 -21.12
CA ASN A 107 30.81 -8.49 -21.98
C ASN A 107 30.48 -8.87 -23.43
N GLN A 108 30.73 -7.95 -24.37
CA GLN A 108 31.67 -8.17 -25.48
C GLN A 108 32.11 -6.82 -26.04
#